data_AF-A0A1G1Q2U5-F1
#
_entry.id   AF-A0A1G1Q2U5-F1
#
_cell.length_a   1.000
_cell.length_b   1.000
_cell.length_c   1.000
_cell.angle_alpha   90.00
_cell.angle_beta   90.00
_cell.angle_gamma   90.00
#
_symmetry.space_group_name_H-M   'P 1'
#
loop_
_entity.id
_entity.type
_entity.pdbx_description
1 polymer ?
#
loop_
_entity_poly.entity_id
_entity_poly.type
_entity_poly.pdbx_seq_one_letter_code
_entity_poly.pdbx_strand_id
1 'polypeptide(L)'
;MVKKLFAILLTFFMIFSISTLALSQISRKTKDDLYSQIELYSYTLTTIQADYVDEIPPKDLIYGSLKGMLSSLDPHSQFLNPEEYQELRTETQGKFGGLGIEISIRDGLLTVITPIEDTPAWNAGVKAGDKIVKIDDEITRNITLSEAVKKLRGDVGSKVTITVLRESTSKILEIEITRGIIQYQDVKNTQILEDNIGYIRLSEFREDSAKAFRSALEELAKVGADSLILDLRNNPGGLLNVAINITEEFLPEGKIVVSTKGRRAAQNTVTKSTNTSHLIDWPMVILINEGSASGSEILAGALKDHKRAIIMGTTSFGKGSVQSVIPLPDGSGLRLTTSKYFTPSGGSIHEIGITPDIEVKYIVEEETEKDEKDLGINKVFDDIESHDIENSEDPEKEKQNKKDAETKQRLLEDNQVQAAISVLKGIRVYKKLGISDESALATKEAIEVKETAVTE
;
A
#
# COMPACT_ATOMS: atom_id res chain seq x y z
N MET A 1 -52.17 51.12 3.41
CA MET A 1 -50.94 50.40 2.99
C MET A 1 -49.92 50.28 4.12
N VAL A 2 -49.54 51.38 4.77
CA VAL A 2 -48.51 51.42 5.84
C VAL A 2 -48.77 50.46 7.01
N LYS A 3 -50.01 50.34 7.52
CA LYS A 3 -50.34 49.43 8.62
C LYS A 3 -50.14 47.93 8.29
N LYS A 4 -50.40 47.53 7.04
CA LYS A 4 -50.21 46.13 6.60
C LYS A 4 -48.72 45.80 6.42
N LEU A 5 -47.94 46.75 5.91
CA LEU A 5 -46.49 46.59 5.75
C LEU A 5 -45.80 46.49 7.13
N PHE A 6 -46.23 47.29 8.11
CA PHE A 6 -45.74 47.24 9.48
C PHE A 6 -46.04 45.89 10.16
N ALA A 7 -47.25 45.35 9.98
CA ALA A 7 -47.62 44.05 10.52
C ALA A 7 -46.76 42.91 9.95
N ILE A 8 -46.49 42.93 8.65
CA ILE A 8 -45.64 41.93 7.98
C ILE A 8 -44.19 41.98 8.50
N LEU A 9 -43.63 43.19 8.64
CA LEU A 9 -42.28 43.38 9.17
C LEU A 9 -42.17 42.92 10.62
N LEU A 10 -43.20 43.17 11.44
CA LEU A 10 -43.25 42.73 12.83
C LEU A 10 -43.28 41.20 12.93
N THR A 11 -44.10 40.53 12.11
CA THR A 11 -44.12 39.06 12.06
C THR A 11 -42.79 38.47 11.59
N PHE A 12 -42.14 39.08 10.59
CA PHE A 12 -40.83 38.62 10.12
C PHE A 12 -39.76 38.77 11.21
N PHE A 13 -39.77 39.90 11.93
CA PHE A 13 -38.87 40.14 13.06
C PHE A 13 -39.11 39.16 14.22
N MET A 14 -40.38 38.82 14.51
CA MET A 14 -40.73 37.83 15.52
C MET A 14 -40.24 36.44 15.13
N ILE A 15 -40.47 36.01 13.88
CA ILE A 15 -40.03 34.71 13.38
C ILE A 15 -38.50 34.62 13.36
N PHE A 16 -37.80 35.71 12.97
CA PHE A 16 -36.34 35.79 13.01
C PHE A 16 -35.78 35.77 14.44
N SER A 17 -36.47 36.41 15.40
CA SER A 17 -36.07 36.40 16.81
C SER A 17 -36.29 35.02 17.44
N ILE A 18 -37.36 34.32 17.07
CA ILE A 18 -37.65 32.97 17.56
C ILE A 18 -36.65 31.95 16.96
N SER A 19 -36.31 32.08 15.66
CA SER A 19 -35.34 31.19 15.03
C SER A 19 -33.92 31.38 15.58
N THR A 20 -33.52 32.62 15.89
CA THR A 20 -32.23 32.90 16.55
C THR A 20 -32.20 32.42 18.00
N LEU A 21 -33.31 32.53 18.75
CA LEU A 21 -33.41 31.93 20.09
C LEU A 21 -33.33 30.40 20.04
N ALA A 22 -34.00 29.75 19.08
CA ALA A 22 -33.98 28.30 18.93
C ALA A 22 -32.57 27.79 18.56
N LEU A 23 -31.87 28.45 17.63
CA LEU A 23 -30.46 28.14 17.32
C LEU A 23 -29.55 28.35 18.55
N SER A 24 -29.77 29.42 19.31
CA SER A 24 -29.02 29.72 20.54
C SER A 24 -29.24 28.67 21.64
N GLN A 25 -30.48 28.21 21.83
CA GLN A 25 -30.83 27.17 22.79
C GLN A 25 -30.28 25.79 22.40
N ILE A 26 -30.33 25.42 21.11
CA ILE A 26 -29.74 24.16 20.62
C ILE A 26 -28.21 24.16 20.81
N SER A 27 -27.55 25.30 20.54
CA SER A 27 -26.10 25.46 20.72
C SER A 27 -25.67 25.51 22.20
N ARG A 28 -26.52 26.04 23.10
CA ARG A 28 -26.28 25.96 24.55
C ARG A 28 -26.43 24.54 25.09
N LYS A 29 -27.51 23.84 24.74
CA LYS A 29 -27.78 22.48 25.24
C LYS A 29 -26.69 21.46 24.87
N THR A 30 -26.10 21.58 23.68
CA THR A 30 -24.96 20.74 23.25
C THR A 30 -23.64 21.10 23.95
N LYS A 31 -23.46 22.37 24.35
CA LYS A 31 -22.30 22.79 25.15
C LYS A 31 -22.40 22.31 26.60
N ASP A 32 -23.57 22.45 27.22
CA ASP A 32 -23.81 22.05 28.62
C ASP A 32 -23.60 20.53 28.82
N ASP A 33 -23.97 19.71 27.83
CA ASP A 33 -23.74 18.26 27.85
C ASP A 33 -22.23 17.92 27.79
N LEU A 34 -21.47 18.49 26.85
CA LEU A 34 -20.03 18.21 26.71
C LEU A 34 -19.25 18.64 27.96
N TYR A 35 -19.54 19.81 28.54
CA TYR A 35 -18.86 20.24 29.77
C TYR A 35 -19.12 19.28 30.92
N SER A 36 -20.36 18.82 31.09
CA SER A 36 -20.72 17.83 32.11
C SER A 36 -19.95 16.51 31.92
N GLN A 37 -19.78 16.06 30.68
CA GLN A 37 -18.98 14.85 30.39
C GLN A 37 -17.49 15.04 30.66
N ILE A 38 -16.93 16.23 30.38
CA ILE A 38 -15.54 16.57 30.69
C ILE A 38 -15.31 16.61 32.21
N GLU A 39 -16.27 17.16 32.97
CA GLU A 39 -16.23 17.16 34.44
C GLU A 39 -16.22 15.73 34.99
N LEU A 40 -17.12 14.88 34.49
CA LEU A 40 -17.16 13.45 34.86
C LEU A 40 -15.83 12.74 34.55
N TYR A 41 -15.28 12.96 33.35
CA TYR A 41 -13.99 12.40 32.96
C TYR A 41 -12.86 12.86 33.89
N SER A 42 -12.81 14.17 34.17
CA SER A 42 -11.78 14.76 35.02
C SER A 42 -11.88 14.23 36.45
N TYR A 43 -13.08 14.18 37.01
CA TYR A 43 -13.34 13.62 38.35
C TYR A 43 -12.92 12.15 38.44
N THR A 44 -13.26 11.35 37.42
CA THR A 44 -12.89 9.94 37.36
C THR A 44 -11.38 9.76 37.31
N LEU A 45 -10.69 10.53 36.44
CA LEU A 45 -9.23 10.48 36.31
C LEU A 45 -8.53 10.83 37.62
N THR A 46 -8.98 11.90 38.30
CA THR A 46 -8.39 12.32 39.59
C THR A 46 -8.67 11.33 40.71
N THR A 47 -9.85 10.70 40.72
CA THR A 47 -10.22 9.68 41.71
C THR A 47 -9.33 8.45 41.55
N ILE A 48 -9.11 7.98 40.31
CA ILE A 48 -8.18 6.87 40.03
C ILE A 48 -6.77 7.23 40.51
N GLN A 49 -6.28 8.43 40.21
CA GLN A 49 -4.93 8.85 40.60
C GLN A 49 -4.76 8.95 42.13
N ALA A 50 -5.82 9.29 42.87
CA ALA A 50 -5.77 9.44 44.32
C ALA A 50 -5.99 8.11 45.07
N ASP A 51 -6.88 7.26 44.57
CA ASP A 51 -7.43 6.13 45.32
C ASP A 51 -7.06 4.74 44.76
N TYR A 52 -6.46 4.66 43.57
CA TYR A 52 -5.99 3.37 43.04
C TYR A 52 -4.83 2.83 43.88
N VAL A 53 -4.82 1.51 44.07
CA VAL A 53 -3.91 0.82 45.02
C VAL A 53 -2.43 0.98 44.67
N ASP A 54 -2.11 1.13 43.38
CA ASP A 54 -0.75 1.32 42.88
C ASP A 54 -0.58 2.73 42.29
N GLU A 55 0.63 3.28 42.35
CA GLU A 55 0.93 4.55 41.69
C GLU A 55 1.06 4.36 40.17
N ILE A 56 0.20 5.04 39.39
CA ILE A 56 0.23 5.01 37.93
C ILE A 56 0.59 6.42 37.40
N PRO A 57 1.54 6.53 36.46
CA PRO A 57 1.82 7.80 35.80
C PRO A 57 0.57 8.38 35.10
N PRO A 58 0.24 9.67 35.30
CA PRO A 58 -0.94 10.28 34.67
C PRO A 58 -0.95 10.17 33.14
N LYS A 59 0.23 10.16 32.51
CA LYS A 59 0.40 9.99 31.07
C LYS A 59 -0.16 8.65 30.58
N ASP A 60 0.03 7.58 31.33
CA ASP A 60 -0.41 6.24 30.94
C ASP A 60 -1.93 6.11 31.02
N LEU A 61 -2.54 6.73 32.03
CA LEU A 61 -4.00 6.83 32.14
C LEU A 61 -4.61 7.64 30.98
N ILE A 62 -4.01 8.78 30.62
CA ILE A 62 -4.45 9.61 29.49
C ILE A 62 -4.28 8.85 28.16
N TYR A 63 -3.13 8.23 27.93
CA TYR A 63 -2.90 7.47 26.70
C TYR A 63 -3.84 6.26 26.60
N GLY A 64 -4.07 5.57 27.71
CA GLY A 64 -5.04 4.48 27.81
C GLY A 64 -6.46 4.95 27.48
N SER A 65 -6.88 6.10 28.00
CA SER A 65 -8.22 6.65 27.72
C SER A 65 -8.38 7.09 26.27
N LEU A 66 -7.35 7.70 25.67
CA LEU A 66 -7.35 8.06 24.24
C LEU A 66 -7.42 6.84 23.33
N LYS A 67 -6.64 5.79 23.64
CA LYS A 67 -6.70 4.50 22.92
C LYS A 67 -8.10 3.88 23.03
N GLY A 68 -8.68 3.85 24.23
CA GLY A 68 -10.05 3.37 24.46
C GLY A 68 -11.10 4.16 23.68
N MET A 69 -11.02 5.49 23.71
CA MET A 69 -11.94 6.39 23.00
C MET A 69 -11.95 6.11 21.49
N LEU A 70 -10.78 5.95 20.87
CA LEU A 70 -10.69 5.75 19.42
C LEU A 70 -11.07 4.34 18.98
N SER A 71 -10.79 3.34 19.81
CA SER A 71 -11.24 1.97 19.57
C SER A 71 -12.77 1.83 19.47
N SER A 72 -13.50 2.77 20.08
CA SER A 72 -14.97 2.82 20.01
C SER A 72 -15.53 3.39 18.70
N LEU A 73 -14.68 3.99 17.85
CA LEU A 73 -15.12 4.64 16.61
C LEU A 73 -15.18 3.66 15.44
N ASP A 74 -14.02 3.08 15.11
CA ASP A 74 -13.83 2.16 13.99
C ASP A 74 -12.46 1.45 14.13
N PRO A 75 -12.21 0.32 13.46
CA PRO A 75 -10.96 -0.45 13.60
C PRO A 75 -9.72 0.23 12.97
N HIS A 76 -9.86 1.37 12.31
CA HIS A 76 -8.78 2.10 11.64
C HIS A 76 -8.36 3.39 12.35
N SER A 77 -9.24 3.92 13.20
CA SER A 77 -9.00 5.10 14.03
C SER A 77 -8.22 4.73 15.29
N GLN A 78 -7.06 5.35 15.50
CA GLN A 78 -6.12 4.96 16.56
C GLN A 78 -5.32 6.15 17.07
N PHE A 79 -5.07 6.15 18.38
CA PHE A 79 -4.08 7.01 19.02
C PHE A 79 -2.72 6.34 18.92
N LEU A 80 -1.77 7.07 18.35
CA LEU A 80 -0.40 6.63 18.18
C LEU A 80 0.43 7.41 19.18
N ASN A 81 1.04 6.73 20.15
CA ASN A 81 2.03 7.36 21.01
C ASN A 81 3.22 7.89 20.16
N PRO A 82 4.16 8.66 20.72
CA PRO A 82 5.26 9.23 19.93
C PRO A 82 6.09 8.20 19.17
N GLU A 83 6.33 7.00 19.72
CA GLU A 83 7.07 5.92 19.05
C GLU A 83 6.26 5.34 17.89
N GLU A 84 5.00 4.96 18.13
CA GLU A 84 4.05 4.45 17.13
C GLU A 84 3.83 5.47 15.99
N TYR A 85 3.82 6.77 16.30
CA TYR A 85 3.65 7.83 15.30
C TYR A 85 4.90 8.00 14.44
N GLN A 86 6.11 7.93 15.02
CA GLN A 86 7.34 7.96 14.23
C GLN A 86 7.47 6.71 13.36
N GLU A 87 7.11 5.54 13.87
CA GLU A 87 7.13 4.30 13.09
C GLU A 87 6.21 4.39 11.87
N LEU A 88 4.97 4.87 12.04
CA LEU A 88 4.05 5.10 10.91
C LEU A 88 4.63 6.07 9.87
N ARG A 89 5.33 7.12 10.32
CA ARG A 89 5.99 8.07 9.40
C ARG A 89 7.12 7.40 8.63
N THR A 90 7.95 6.61 9.31
CA THR A 90 9.04 5.84 8.69
C THR A 90 8.50 4.83 7.66
N GLU A 91 7.41 4.12 7.96
CA GLU A 91 6.76 3.19 7.04
C GLU A 91 6.22 3.89 5.79
N THR A 92 5.54 5.03 5.95
CA THR A 92 4.92 5.77 4.84
C THR A 92 5.92 6.52 3.96
N GLN A 93 7.00 7.05 4.55
CA GLN A 93 8.13 7.62 3.80
C GLN A 93 8.89 6.54 3.02
N GLY A 94 8.80 5.29 3.48
CA GLY A 94 9.53 4.18 2.89
C GLY A 94 11.04 4.28 3.07
N LYS A 95 11.49 5.11 4.02
CA LYS A 95 12.90 5.40 4.26
C LYS A 95 13.17 5.36 5.75
N PHE A 96 14.22 4.66 6.14
CA PHE A 96 14.64 4.59 7.55
C PHE A 96 16.15 4.64 7.68
N GLY A 97 16.63 5.15 8.81
CA GLY A 97 18.04 5.09 9.16
C GLY A 97 18.42 3.68 9.62
N GLY A 98 19.40 3.07 8.97
CA GLY A 98 19.82 1.71 9.29
C GLY A 98 21.01 1.24 8.46
N LEU A 99 21.24 -0.07 8.47
CA LEU A 99 22.42 -0.68 7.85
C LEU A 99 22.13 -1.29 6.47
N GLY A 100 20.87 -1.66 6.21
CA GLY A 100 20.47 -2.34 4.98
C GLY A 100 20.81 -3.83 5.01
N ILE A 101 20.41 -4.52 6.07
CA ILE A 101 20.56 -5.98 6.19
C ILE A 101 19.22 -6.62 6.47
N GLU A 102 18.98 -7.76 5.84
CA GLU A 102 17.92 -8.68 6.20
C GLU A 102 18.47 -9.68 7.22
N ILE A 103 17.78 -9.84 8.34
CA ILE A 103 18.22 -10.66 9.47
C ILE A 103 17.10 -11.59 9.93
N SER A 104 17.48 -12.74 10.45
CA SER A 104 16.57 -13.71 11.05
C SER A 104 17.25 -14.43 12.22
N ILE A 105 16.47 -15.11 13.06
CA ILE A 105 17.02 -15.98 14.09
C ILE A 105 17.08 -17.40 13.51
N ARG A 106 18.30 -17.92 13.30
CA ARG A 106 18.56 -19.31 12.89
C ARG A 106 19.35 -20.00 13.99
N ASP A 107 18.88 -21.17 14.41
CA ASP A 107 19.51 -21.96 15.49
C ASP A 107 19.75 -21.15 16.79
N GLY A 108 18.83 -20.23 17.10
CA GLY A 108 18.92 -19.35 18.27
C GLY A 108 19.94 -18.21 18.15
N LEU A 109 20.51 -17.99 16.95
CA LEU A 109 21.49 -16.94 16.68
C LEU A 109 20.97 -15.93 15.66
N LEU A 110 21.22 -14.66 15.94
CA LEU A 110 20.93 -13.57 15.02
C LEU A 110 21.83 -13.69 13.78
N THR A 111 21.23 -13.95 12.63
CA THR A 111 21.93 -14.31 11.40
C THR A 111 21.53 -13.37 10.27
N VAL A 112 22.52 -12.88 9.51
CA VAL A 112 22.30 -12.12 8.29
C VAL A 112 21.82 -13.06 7.19
N ILE A 113 20.61 -12.83 6.69
CA ILE A 113 20.09 -13.51 5.51
C ILE A 113 20.83 -12.97 4.28
N THR A 114 20.74 -11.66 4.07
CA THR A 114 21.50 -10.98 3.02
C THR A 114 21.69 -9.51 3.36
N PRO A 115 22.87 -8.92 3.09
CA PRO A 115 22.98 -7.48 2.93
C PRO A 115 22.19 -7.03 1.68
N ILE A 116 21.67 -5.80 1.72
CA ILE A 116 21.06 -5.15 0.58
C ILE A 116 22.17 -4.42 -0.19
N GLU A 117 22.27 -4.64 -1.49
CA GLU A 117 23.29 -3.99 -2.33
C GLU A 117 23.26 -2.46 -2.21
N ASP A 118 24.43 -1.84 -2.37
CA ASP A 118 24.67 -0.39 -2.24
C ASP A 118 24.32 0.24 -0.89
N THR A 119 23.92 -0.56 0.11
CA THR A 119 23.64 -0.07 1.46
C THR A 119 24.91 -0.05 2.34
N PRO A 120 24.90 0.67 3.48
CA PRO A 120 26.06 0.74 4.36
C PRO A 120 26.64 -0.61 4.77
N ALA A 121 25.81 -1.61 5.05
CA ALA A 121 26.29 -2.94 5.44
C ALA A 121 26.94 -3.70 4.28
N TRP A 122 26.41 -3.56 3.07
CA TRP A 122 27.04 -4.11 1.86
C TRP A 122 28.44 -3.50 1.67
N ASN A 123 28.52 -2.17 1.73
CA ASN A 123 29.77 -1.43 1.58
C ASN A 123 30.78 -1.71 2.71
N ALA A 124 30.28 -2.03 3.91
CA ALA A 124 31.11 -2.43 5.05
C ALA A 124 31.55 -3.91 5.00
N GLY A 125 31.17 -4.66 3.97
CA GLY A 125 31.61 -6.05 3.77
C GLY A 125 30.89 -7.08 4.63
N VAL A 126 29.68 -6.77 5.12
CA VAL A 126 28.77 -7.75 5.71
C VAL A 126 28.36 -8.76 4.63
N LYS A 127 28.26 -10.04 4.99
CA LYS A 127 27.93 -11.12 4.04
C LYS A 127 26.73 -11.93 4.53
N ALA A 128 26.04 -12.55 3.57
CA ALA A 128 25.04 -13.56 3.86
C ALA A 128 25.66 -14.68 4.72
N GLY A 129 24.92 -15.13 5.75
CA GLY A 129 25.37 -16.14 6.71
C GLY A 129 26.20 -15.61 7.88
N ASP A 130 26.57 -14.32 7.91
CA ASP A 130 27.24 -13.74 9.07
C ASP A 130 26.34 -13.84 10.32
N LYS A 131 26.89 -14.39 11.42
CA LYS A 131 26.18 -14.49 12.71
C LYS A 131 26.54 -13.29 13.57
N ILE A 132 25.60 -12.38 13.79
CA ILE A 132 25.81 -11.18 14.61
C ILE A 132 25.83 -11.61 16.07
N VAL A 133 27.01 -11.62 16.70
CA VAL A 133 27.21 -12.04 18.09
C VAL A 133 27.23 -10.87 19.08
N LYS A 134 27.49 -9.65 18.60
CA LYS A 134 27.32 -8.41 19.36
C LYS A 134 26.79 -7.26 18.50
N ILE A 135 26.03 -6.37 19.13
CA ILE A 135 25.67 -5.05 18.61
C ILE A 135 26.16 -4.04 19.64
N ASP A 136 27.08 -3.18 19.22
CA ASP A 136 27.96 -2.39 20.07
C ASP A 136 28.61 -3.31 21.14
N ASP A 137 28.49 -2.97 22.42
CA ASP A 137 29.04 -3.76 23.53
C ASP A 137 28.11 -4.89 24.01
N GLU A 138 26.90 -5.00 23.45
CA GLU A 138 25.89 -5.94 23.93
C GLU A 138 25.89 -7.26 23.15
N ILE A 139 25.91 -8.37 23.89
CA ILE A 139 25.83 -9.72 23.31
C ILE A 139 24.40 -9.99 22.84
N THR A 140 24.25 -10.48 21.61
CA THR A 140 22.96 -10.76 20.96
C THR A 140 22.33 -12.10 21.37
N ARG A 141 22.86 -12.76 22.42
CA ARG A 141 22.34 -14.04 22.89
C ARG A 141 20.93 -13.84 23.45
N ASN A 142 19.98 -14.63 22.97
CA ASN A 142 18.56 -14.54 23.30
C ASN A 142 17.90 -13.20 22.92
N ILE A 143 18.54 -12.39 22.06
CA ILE A 143 17.92 -11.17 21.55
C ILE A 143 16.71 -11.54 20.70
N THR A 144 15.61 -10.82 20.86
CA THR A 144 14.49 -10.95 19.94
C THR A 144 14.80 -10.22 18.63
N LEU A 145 14.12 -10.61 17.54
CA LEU A 145 14.27 -9.93 16.25
C LEU A 145 13.91 -8.44 16.35
N SER A 146 12.87 -8.10 17.12
CA SER A 146 12.43 -6.72 17.32
C SER A 146 13.48 -5.88 18.05
N GLU A 147 14.08 -6.41 19.13
CA GLU A 147 15.16 -5.73 19.85
C GLU A 147 16.40 -5.54 18.97
N ALA A 148 16.76 -6.54 18.18
CA ALA A 148 17.86 -6.44 17.23
C ALA A 148 17.62 -5.33 16.20
N VAL A 149 16.43 -5.29 15.60
CA VAL A 149 16.05 -4.24 14.64
C VAL A 149 16.12 -2.86 15.29
N LYS A 150 15.61 -2.70 16.53
CA LYS A 150 15.64 -1.44 17.26
C LYS A 150 17.06 -0.94 17.52
N LYS A 151 18.01 -1.84 17.82
CA LYS A 151 19.43 -1.52 18.02
C LYS A 151 20.19 -1.22 16.73
N LEU A 152 19.89 -1.96 15.65
CA LEU A 152 20.56 -1.78 14.36
C LEU A 152 20.07 -0.53 13.62
N ARG A 153 18.80 -0.15 13.81
CA ARG A 153 18.25 1.14 13.36
C ARG A 153 18.77 2.29 14.23
N GLY A 154 18.67 3.50 13.70
CA GLY A 154 19.10 4.71 14.38
C GLY A 154 19.27 5.86 13.39
N ASP A 155 19.68 7.02 13.90
CA ASP A 155 19.77 8.23 13.08
C ASP A 155 20.79 8.07 11.95
N VAL A 156 20.46 8.61 10.78
CA VAL A 156 21.37 8.64 9.62
C VAL A 156 22.65 9.38 9.99
N GLY A 157 23.80 8.80 9.67
CA GLY A 157 25.12 9.32 10.02
C GLY A 157 25.64 8.89 11.40
N SER A 158 24.78 8.31 12.26
CA SER A 158 25.25 7.67 13.50
C SER A 158 25.97 6.36 13.19
N LYS A 159 26.83 5.91 14.10
CA LYS A 159 27.59 4.67 13.95
C LYS A 159 27.00 3.56 14.80
N VAL A 160 27.19 2.33 14.35
CA VAL A 160 26.97 1.11 15.13
C VAL A 160 28.06 0.12 14.79
N THR A 161 28.54 -0.58 15.81
CA THR A 161 29.54 -1.62 15.62
C THR A 161 28.85 -2.97 15.73
N ILE A 162 28.95 -3.81 14.70
CA ILE A 162 28.48 -5.19 14.80
C ILE A 162 29.69 -6.12 14.88
N THR A 163 29.67 -7.06 15.82
CA THR A 163 30.63 -8.17 15.82
C THR A 163 29.97 -9.37 15.18
N VAL A 164 30.56 -9.87 14.10
CA VAL A 164 30.05 -11.03 13.35
C VAL A 164 31.00 -12.21 13.44
N LEU A 165 30.44 -13.40 13.61
CA LEU A 165 31.12 -14.67 13.38
C LEU A 165 30.85 -15.11 11.95
N ARG A 166 31.90 -15.19 11.14
CA ARG A 166 31.83 -15.61 9.74
C ARG A 166 32.29 -17.05 9.59
N GLU A 167 31.34 -17.97 9.44
CA GLU A 167 31.60 -19.41 9.43
C GLU A 167 32.57 -19.85 8.33
N SER A 168 32.42 -19.31 7.11
CA SER A 168 33.29 -19.61 5.97
C SER A 168 34.78 -19.35 6.21
N THR A 169 35.11 -18.52 7.21
CA THR A 169 36.50 -18.22 7.58
C THR A 169 36.82 -18.52 9.04
N SER A 170 35.83 -18.94 9.84
CA SER A 170 35.91 -19.08 11.29
C SER A 170 36.51 -17.86 12.01
N LYS A 171 36.33 -16.65 11.45
CA LYS A 171 36.84 -15.39 12.02
C LYS A 171 35.71 -14.63 12.71
N ILE A 172 36.08 -13.98 13.82
CA ILE A 172 35.27 -12.93 14.44
C ILE A 172 35.73 -11.61 13.86
N LEU A 173 34.81 -10.86 13.27
CA LEU A 173 35.06 -9.57 12.64
C LEU A 173 34.24 -8.51 13.35
N GLU A 174 34.89 -7.43 13.73
CA GLU A 174 34.23 -6.23 14.25
C GLU A 174 34.10 -5.24 13.10
N ILE A 175 32.86 -4.85 12.78
CA ILE A 175 32.54 -4.03 11.62
C ILE A 175 31.80 -2.79 12.13
N GLU A 176 32.47 -1.64 12.06
CA GLU A 176 31.84 -0.34 12.31
C GLU A 176 31.10 0.10 11.04
N ILE A 177 29.80 0.35 11.17
CA ILE A 177 28.93 0.74 10.05
C ILE A 177 28.29 2.09 10.38
N THR A 178 28.40 3.02 9.45
CA THR A 178 27.68 4.31 9.54
C THR A 178 26.28 4.12 8.98
N ARG A 179 25.25 4.37 9.80
CA ARG A 179 23.85 4.24 9.39
C ARG A 179 23.55 5.17 8.22
N GLY A 180 22.92 4.62 7.20
CA GLY A 180 22.49 5.32 5.99
C GLY A 180 20.98 5.29 5.84
N ILE A 181 20.49 5.94 4.78
CA ILE A 181 19.07 5.86 4.41
C ILE A 181 18.85 4.53 3.68
N ILE A 182 17.99 3.69 4.25
CA ILE A 182 17.54 2.44 3.64
C ILE A 182 16.15 2.68 3.07
N GLN A 183 15.96 2.31 1.80
CA GLN A 183 14.71 2.53 1.07
C GLN A 183 14.00 1.21 0.78
N TYR A 184 12.69 1.16 1.01
CA TYR A 184 11.88 0.01 0.59
C TYR A 184 11.72 0.00 -0.94
N GLN A 185 11.81 -1.19 -1.52
CA GLN A 185 11.50 -1.41 -2.93
C GLN A 185 10.00 -1.74 -3.08
N ASP A 186 9.21 -0.73 -3.42
CA ASP A 186 7.75 -0.89 -3.60
C ASP A 186 7.38 -1.49 -4.95
N VAL A 187 8.22 -1.24 -5.95
CA VAL A 187 8.07 -1.74 -7.31
C VAL A 187 9.05 -2.90 -7.47
N LYS A 188 8.50 -4.09 -7.68
CA LYS A 188 9.24 -5.36 -7.72
C LYS A 188 8.99 -6.10 -9.02
N ASN A 189 9.94 -6.98 -9.35
CA ASN A 189 9.85 -7.92 -10.46
C ASN A 189 9.52 -7.25 -11.80
N THR A 190 10.02 -6.03 -12.05
CA THR A 190 9.82 -5.32 -13.32
C THR A 190 10.53 -6.07 -14.44
N GLN A 191 9.78 -6.68 -15.35
CA GLN A 191 10.36 -7.43 -16.47
C GLN A 191 9.38 -7.64 -17.63
N ILE A 192 9.91 -7.97 -18.80
CA ILE A 192 9.11 -8.43 -19.94
C ILE A 192 8.90 -9.95 -19.84
N LEU A 193 7.64 -10.37 -19.92
CA LEU A 193 7.22 -11.76 -20.02
C LEU A 193 7.27 -12.23 -21.49
N GLU A 194 6.31 -13.02 -21.93
CA GLU A 194 6.17 -13.39 -23.33
C GLU A 194 5.49 -12.29 -24.15
N ASP A 195 5.73 -12.29 -25.45
CA ASP A 195 5.08 -11.41 -26.41
C ASP A 195 5.07 -9.93 -25.99
N ASN A 196 6.18 -9.37 -25.50
CA ASN A 196 6.27 -7.95 -25.11
C ASN A 196 5.25 -7.51 -24.04
N ILE A 197 4.78 -8.43 -23.19
CA ILE A 197 3.93 -8.10 -22.05
C ILE A 197 4.84 -7.67 -20.90
N GLY A 198 4.77 -6.40 -20.51
CA GLY A 198 5.42 -5.92 -19.31
C GLY A 198 4.71 -6.42 -18.06
N TYR A 199 5.45 -6.73 -17.01
CA TYR A 199 4.91 -7.06 -15.69
C TYR A 199 5.53 -6.13 -14.65
N ILE A 200 4.68 -5.60 -13.77
CA ILE A 200 5.10 -4.84 -12.59
C ILE A 200 4.31 -5.34 -11.38
N ARG A 201 5.01 -5.68 -10.29
CA ARG A 201 4.38 -5.86 -8.99
C ARG A 201 4.56 -4.60 -8.16
N LEU A 202 3.46 -3.97 -7.78
CA LEU A 202 3.46 -2.85 -6.84
C LEU A 202 3.00 -3.36 -5.49
N SER A 203 3.91 -3.44 -4.51
CA SER A 203 3.60 -4.00 -3.19
C SER A 203 2.96 -3.01 -2.22
N GLU A 204 3.22 -1.71 -2.38
CA GLU A 204 2.65 -0.67 -1.50
C GLU A 204 2.73 0.72 -2.15
N PHE A 205 1.96 1.69 -1.64
CA PHE A 205 1.95 3.09 -2.10
C PHE A 205 2.67 4.00 -1.09
N ARG A 206 4.00 4.06 -1.16
CA ARG A 206 4.86 4.94 -0.35
C ARG A 206 5.28 6.19 -1.13
N GLU A 207 5.93 7.13 -0.45
CA GLU A 207 6.25 8.46 -1.00
C GLU A 207 6.95 8.43 -2.37
N ASP A 208 7.90 7.52 -2.56
CA ASP A 208 8.68 7.40 -3.81
C ASP A 208 8.09 6.41 -4.83
N SER A 209 7.03 5.67 -4.50
CA SER A 209 6.55 4.58 -5.35
C SER A 209 6.06 5.07 -6.71
N ALA A 210 5.45 6.27 -6.80
CA ALA A 210 4.99 6.82 -8.07
C ALA A 210 6.16 7.09 -9.03
N LYS A 211 7.29 7.60 -8.51
CA LYS A 211 8.50 7.82 -9.30
C LYS A 211 9.11 6.50 -9.76
N ALA A 212 9.26 5.54 -8.84
CA ALA A 212 9.79 4.22 -9.15
C ALA A 212 8.91 3.49 -10.19
N PHE A 213 7.58 3.63 -10.09
CA PHE A 213 6.63 3.04 -11.02
C PHE A 213 6.75 3.63 -12.43
N ARG A 214 6.88 4.96 -12.54
CA ARG A 214 7.12 5.62 -13.83
C ARG A 214 8.43 5.17 -14.46
N SER A 215 9.52 5.11 -13.68
CA SER A 215 10.79 4.59 -14.18
C SER A 215 10.67 3.14 -14.65
N ALA A 216 9.93 2.28 -13.94
CA ALA A 216 9.67 0.91 -14.37
C ALA A 216 8.89 0.85 -15.70
N LEU A 217 7.88 1.70 -15.89
CA LEU A 217 7.16 1.81 -17.17
C LEU A 217 8.08 2.27 -18.31
N GLU A 218 8.92 3.27 -18.07
CA GLU A 218 9.89 3.76 -19.06
C GLU A 218 10.91 2.69 -19.45
N GLU A 219 11.44 1.94 -18.49
CA GLU A 219 12.35 0.83 -18.78
C GLU A 219 11.66 -0.28 -19.58
N LEU A 220 10.45 -0.68 -19.20
CA LEU A 220 9.66 -1.64 -19.97
C LEU A 220 9.39 -1.14 -21.41
N ALA A 221 9.12 0.14 -21.58
CA ALA A 221 8.91 0.72 -22.91
C ALA A 221 10.19 0.66 -23.77
N LYS A 222 11.36 0.93 -23.19
CA LYS A 222 12.66 0.85 -23.88
C LYS A 222 12.97 -0.56 -24.37
N VAL A 223 12.61 -1.58 -23.60
CA VAL A 223 12.79 -2.99 -23.99
C VAL A 223 11.63 -3.55 -24.82
N GLY A 224 10.68 -2.71 -25.23
CA GLY A 224 9.69 -3.02 -26.25
C GLY A 224 8.33 -3.50 -25.73
N ALA A 225 8.03 -3.32 -24.45
CA ALA A 225 6.71 -3.65 -23.91
C ALA A 225 5.62 -2.79 -24.57
N ASP A 226 4.48 -3.39 -24.88
CA ASP A 226 3.32 -2.71 -25.47
C ASP A 226 2.00 -3.03 -24.76
N SER A 227 2.06 -3.83 -23.69
CA SER A 227 0.95 -4.21 -22.80
C SER A 227 1.48 -4.41 -21.39
N LEU A 228 0.59 -4.36 -20.38
CA LEU A 228 0.98 -4.39 -18.97
C LEU A 228 0.12 -5.35 -18.14
N ILE A 229 0.77 -6.17 -17.32
CA ILE A 229 0.17 -6.81 -16.16
C ILE A 229 0.64 -6.05 -14.93
N LEU A 230 -0.30 -5.39 -14.25
CA LEU A 230 -0.05 -4.71 -12.99
C LEU A 230 -0.55 -5.58 -11.83
N ASP A 231 0.37 -6.10 -11.04
CA ASP A 231 0.06 -6.97 -9.91
C ASP A 231 -0.06 -6.17 -8.61
N LEU A 232 -1.29 -6.07 -8.10
CA LEU A 232 -1.65 -5.44 -6.82
C LEU A 232 -2.07 -6.48 -5.77
N ARG A 233 -1.84 -7.77 -6.01
CA ARG A 233 -2.17 -8.82 -5.04
C ARG A 233 -1.38 -8.60 -3.76
N ASN A 234 -2.07 -8.68 -2.63
CA ASN A 234 -1.54 -8.44 -1.29
C ASN A 234 -0.93 -7.05 -1.09
N ASN A 235 -1.37 -6.04 -1.86
CA ASN A 235 -1.02 -4.64 -1.65
C ASN A 235 -2.07 -3.95 -0.76
N PRO A 236 -1.75 -3.63 0.51
CA PRO A 236 -2.69 -3.05 1.47
C PRO A 236 -3.04 -1.58 1.19
N GLY A 237 -2.47 -1.00 0.14
CA GLY A 237 -2.62 0.39 -0.27
C GLY A 237 -1.46 1.25 0.23
N GLY A 238 -1.77 2.39 0.82
CA GLY A 238 -0.78 3.36 1.29
C GLY A 238 -1.29 4.78 1.07
N LEU A 239 -0.39 5.68 0.69
CA LEU A 239 -0.66 7.09 0.52
C LEU A 239 -1.62 7.36 -0.65
N LEU A 240 -2.74 8.02 -0.35
CA LEU A 240 -3.81 8.35 -1.30
C LEU A 240 -3.30 9.13 -2.51
N ASN A 241 -2.45 10.14 -2.30
CA ASN A 241 -1.87 10.95 -3.37
C ASN A 241 -0.96 10.12 -4.30
N VAL A 242 -0.25 9.14 -3.76
CA VAL A 242 0.61 8.25 -4.56
C VAL A 242 -0.25 7.33 -5.42
N ALA A 243 -1.33 6.77 -4.86
CA ALA A 243 -2.29 5.98 -5.62
C ALA A 243 -2.95 6.78 -6.76
N ILE A 244 -3.32 8.02 -6.48
CA ILE A 244 -3.83 8.96 -7.51
C ILE A 244 -2.76 9.14 -8.60
N ASN A 245 -1.54 9.55 -8.25
CA ASN A 245 -0.47 9.81 -9.22
C ASN A 245 -0.17 8.61 -10.12
N ILE A 246 -0.14 7.39 -9.57
CA ILE A 246 0.06 6.16 -10.36
C ILE A 246 -1.14 5.90 -11.28
N THR A 247 -2.36 6.16 -10.81
CA THR A 247 -3.57 6.00 -11.64
C THR A 247 -3.57 6.97 -12.82
N GLU A 248 -3.06 8.19 -12.62
CA GLU A 248 -3.00 9.23 -13.64
C GLU A 248 -2.11 8.85 -14.83
N GLU A 249 -1.12 7.97 -14.67
CA GLU A 249 -0.29 7.44 -15.78
C GLU A 249 -1.15 6.81 -16.89
N PHE A 250 -2.35 6.33 -16.55
CA PHE A 250 -3.25 5.61 -17.45
C PHE A 250 -4.54 6.37 -17.80
N LEU A 251 -4.78 7.55 -17.22
CA LEU A 251 -5.99 8.34 -17.45
C LEU A 251 -5.68 9.73 -18.02
N PRO A 252 -6.34 10.15 -19.11
CA PRO A 252 -6.15 11.49 -19.65
C PRO A 252 -6.65 12.59 -18.70
N GLU A 253 -6.16 13.81 -18.89
CA GLU A 253 -6.57 14.99 -18.13
C GLU A 253 -8.11 15.10 -17.98
N GLY A 254 -8.56 15.44 -16.77
CA GLY A 254 -9.95 15.72 -16.46
C GLY A 254 -10.82 14.49 -16.14
N LYS A 255 -10.32 13.26 -16.35
CA LYS A 255 -11.00 12.04 -15.88
C LYS A 255 -10.97 11.96 -14.36
N ILE A 256 -12.11 11.66 -13.74
CA ILE A 256 -12.20 11.51 -12.27
C ILE A 256 -11.40 10.28 -11.86
N VAL A 257 -10.49 10.41 -10.89
CA VAL A 257 -9.76 9.29 -10.31
C VAL A 257 -10.53 8.77 -9.11
N VAL A 258 -10.88 9.66 -8.18
CA VAL A 258 -11.54 9.30 -6.92
C VAL A 258 -12.34 10.50 -6.41
N SER A 259 -13.43 10.23 -5.69
CA SER A 259 -14.11 11.27 -4.90
C SER A 259 -14.15 10.88 -3.44
N THR A 260 -14.12 11.87 -2.55
CA THR A 260 -14.25 11.67 -1.11
C THR A 260 -15.48 12.39 -0.58
N LYS A 261 -16.13 11.81 0.43
CA LYS A 261 -17.20 12.46 1.19
C LYS A 261 -16.93 12.31 2.67
N GLY A 262 -16.86 13.44 3.37
CA GLY A 262 -16.65 13.49 4.82
C GLY A 262 -17.84 14.10 5.55
N ARG A 263 -17.68 14.29 6.86
CA ARG A 263 -18.71 14.92 7.71
C ARG A 263 -18.89 16.41 7.38
N ARG A 264 -17.82 17.10 7.01
CA ARG A 264 -17.82 18.53 6.66
C ARG A 264 -17.77 18.70 5.15
N ALA A 265 -18.42 19.74 4.63
CA ALA A 265 -18.37 20.06 3.20
C ALA A 265 -16.93 20.23 2.67
N ALA A 266 -16.02 20.79 3.47
CA ALA A 266 -14.60 20.93 3.14
C ALA A 266 -13.85 19.59 2.98
N GLN A 267 -14.42 18.48 3.45
CA GLN A 267 -13.87 17.13 3.31
C GLN A 267 -14.43 16.41 2.08
N ASN A 268 -15.33 17.06 1.32
CA ASN A 268 -15.84 16.50 0.08
C ASN A 268 -14.93 16.96 -1.06
N THR A 269 -14.28 16.02 -1.73
CA THR A 269 -13.38 16.31 -2.85
C THR A 269 -13.72 15.44 -4.06
N VAL A 270 -13.43 15.96 -5.25
CA VAL A 270 -13.40 15.17 -6.49
C VAL A 270 -12.03 15.40 -7.09
N THR A 271 -11.22 14.35 -7.10
CA THR A 271 -9.88 14.41 -7.70
C THR A 271 -9.95 13.91 -9.13
N LYS A 272 -9.35 14.66 -10.06
CA LYS A 272 -9.28 14.36 -11.48
C LYS A 272 -7.83 14.23 -11.91
N SER A 273 -7.60 13.42 -12.93
CA SER A 273 -6.29 13.27 -13.56
C SER A 273 -5.77 14.60 -14.08
N THR A 274 -4.50 14.86 -13.84
CA THR A 274 -3.75 16.02 -14.35
C THR A 274 -2.77 15.63 -15.46
N ASN A 275 -2.81 14.38 -15.95
CA ASN A 275 -1.89 13.89 -16.96
C ASN A 275 -2.11 14.55 -18.33
N THR A 276 -1.13 15.32 -18.77
CA THR A 276 -1.16 16.09 -20.04
C THR A 276 -0.13 15.64 -21.08
N SER A 277 0.85 14.81 -20.71
CA SER A 277 2.02 14.55 -21.59
C SER A 277 2.52 13.11 -21.62
N HIS A 278 2.12 12.25 -20.67
CA HIS A 278 2.66 10.89 -20.55
C HIS A 278 1.53 9.88 -20.33
N LEU A 279 0.59 9.81 -21.27
CA LEU A 279 -0.50 8.84 -21.21
C LEU A 279 -0.02 7.49 -21.76
N ILE A 280 0.03 6.48 -20.91
CA ILE A 280 0.25 5.09 -21.34
C ILE A 280 -1.10 4.50 -21.75
N ASP A 281 -1.25 4.14 -23.03
CA ASP A 281 -2.47 3.52 -23.61
C ASP A 281 -2.30 2.02 -23.93
N TRP A 282 -1.33 1.38 -23.28
CA TRP A 282 -1.10 -0.06 -23.40
C TRP A 282 -2.31 -0.88 -22.93
N PRO A 283 -2.74 -1.94 -23.65
CA PRO A 283 -3.68 -2.90 -23.11
C PRO A 283 -3.18 -3.43 -21.76
N MET A 284 -4.05 -3.47 -20.75
CA MET A 284 -3.61 -3.83 -19.41
C MET A 284 -4.60 -4.69 -18.64
N VAL A 285 -4.05 -5.57 -17.81
CA VAL A 285 -4.76 -6.35 -16.79
C VAL A 285 -4.21 -5.97 -15.42
N ILE A 286 -5.09 -5.81 -14.45
CA ILE A 286 -4.73 -5.58 -13.05
C ILE A 286 -5.10 -6.81 -12.24
N LEU A 287 -4.12 -7.42 -11.59
CA LEU A 287 -4.34 -8.54 -10.68
C LEU A 287 -4.65 -8.03 -9.28
N ILE A 288 -5.77 -8.47 -8.72
CA ILE A 288 -6.20 -8.14 -7.34
C ILE A 288 -6.57 -9.41 -6.57
N ASN A 289 -6.54 -9.32 -5.24
CA ASN A 289 -7.08 -10.33 -4.34
C ASN A 289 -7.62 -9.70 -3.05
N GLU A 290 -8.03 -10.51 -2.10
CA GLU A 290 -8.52 -10.10 -0.78
C GLU A 290 -7.53 -9.25 0.02
N GLY A 291 -6.22 -9.34 -0.28
CA GLY A 291 -5.17 -8.50 0.31
C GLY A 291 -4.99 -7.15 -0.39
N SER A 292 -5.63 -6.91 -1.53
CA SER A 292 -5.64 -5.61 -2.21
C SER A 292 -6.61 -4.66 -1.50
N ALA A 293 -6.11 -3.54 -0.96
CA ALA A 293 -6.93 -2.60 -0.19
C ALA A 293 -6.59 -1.13 -0.47
N SER A 294 -7.48 -0.21 -0.09
CA SER A 294 -7.21 1.24 -0.05
C SER A 294 -6.74 1.78 -1.40
N GLY A 295 -5.51 2.29 -1.50
CA GLY A 295 -4.91 2.80 -2.74
C GLY A 295 -4.98 1.82 -3.92
N SER A 296 -4.83 0.52 -3.67
CA SER A 296 -4.98 -0.53 -4.69
C SER A 296 -6.38 -0.54 -5.30
N GLU A 297 -7.39 -0.35 -4.45
CA GLU A 297 -8.80 -0.35 -4.85
C GLU A 297 -9.20 0.95 -5.54
N ILE A 298 -8.56 2.07 -5.18
CA ILE A 298 -8.72 3.35 -5.88
C ILE A 298 -8.19 3.21 -7.31
N LEU A 299 -6.98 2.68 -7.46
CA LEU A 299 -6.37 2.47 -8.78
C LEU A 299 -7.22 1.50 -9.61
N ALA A 300 -7.51 0.30 -9.08
CA ALA A 300 -8.29 -0.70 -9.79
C ALA A 300 -9.71 -0.19 -10.13
N GLY A 301 -10.40 0.42 -9.17
CA GLY A 301 -11.75 0.95 -9.36
C GLY A 301 -11.81 2.09 -10.36
N ALA A 302 -10.84 3.01 -10.34
CA ALA A 302 -10.79 4.11 -11.30
C ALA A 302 -10.56 3.60 -12.72
N LEU A 303 -9.60 2.70 -12.93
CA LEU A 303 -9.29 2.17 -14.25
C LEU A 303 -10.40 1.24 -14.76
N LYS A 304 -11.08 0.50 -13.88
CA LYS A 304 -12.27 -0.29 -14.21
C LYS A 304 -13.43 0.59 -14.68
N ASP A 305 -13.77 1.63 -13.91
CA ASP A 305 -14.92 2.50 -14.22
C ASP A 305 -14.73 3.29 -15.53
N HIS A 306 -13.48 3.64 -15.86
CA HIS A 306 -13.14 4.25 -17.15
C HIS A 306 -12.96 3.25 -18.29
N LYS A 307 -13.19 1.95 -18.05
CA LYS A 307 -12.95 0.86 -19.01
C LYS A 307 -11.51 0.87 -19.55
N ARG A 308 -10.55 1.33 -18.75
CA ARG A 308 -9.14 1.47 -19.10
C ARG A 308 -8.36 0.18 -18.85
N ALA A 309 -8.76 -0.61 -17.85
CA ALA A 309 -8.10 -1.87 -17.50
C ALA A 309 -9.13 -2.98 -17.29
N ILE A 310 -8.72 -4.22 -17.54
CA ILE A 310 -9.46 -5.41 -17.10
C ILE A 310 -8.96 -5.79 -15.70
N ILE A 311 -9.87 -5.91 -14.76
CA ILE A 311 -9.57 -6.37 -13.40
C ILE A 311 -9.72 -7.89 -13.34
N MET A 312 -8.71 -8.58 -12.82
CA MET A 312 -8.67 -10.05 -12.76
C MET A 312 -8.22 -10.52 -11.39
N GLY A 313 -8.71 -11.69 -10.96
CA GLY A 313 -8.34 -12.33 -9.70
C GLY A 313 -9.54 -12.58 -8.80
N THR A 314 -9.47 -12.17 -7.54
CA THR A 314 -10.57 -12.28 -6.56
C THR A 314 -10.97 -10.89 -6.05
N THR A 315 -12.16 -10.78 -5.46
CA THR A 315 -12.67 -9.50 -4.91
C THR A 315 -11.69 -8.92 -3.88
N SER A 316 -11.45 -7.60 -3.96
CA SER A 316 -10.55 -6.89 -3.06
C SER A 316 -11.14 -6.69 -1.65
N PHE A 317 -10.32 -6.18 -0.72
CA PHE A 317 -10.65 -6.13 0.71
C PHE A 317 -11.92 -5.33 1.07
N GLY A 318 -12.15 -4.20 0.42
CA GLY A 318 -13.27 -3.29 0.71
C GLY A 318 -12.96 -2.17 1.69
N LYS A 319 -11.74 -1.61 1.70
CA LYS A 319 -11.38 -0.55 2.65
C LYS A 319 -11.74 0.85 2.14
N GLY A 320 -13.03 1.14 1.96
CA GLY A 320 -13.55 2.42 1.42
C GLY A 320 -13.40 3.69 2.29
N SER A 321 -12.44 3.77 3.22
CA SER A 321 -12.27 4.88 4.16
C SER A 321 -10.91 5.57 4.05
N VAL A 322 -10.89 6.88 4.24
CA VAL A 322 -9.68 7.72 4.25
C VAL A 322 -9.32 8.03 5.70
N GLN A 323 -8.07 7.71 6.07
CA GLN A 323 -7.51 8.11 7.35
C GLN A 323 -6.68 9.39 7.18
N SER A 324 -6.92 10.37 8.05
CA SER A 324 -6.03 11.51 8.23
C SER A 324 -5.14 11.27 9.44
N VAL A 325 -3.86 11.56 9.32
CA VAL A 325 -2.92 11.52 10.43
C VAL A 325 -2.69 12.95 10.92
N ILE A 326 -3.11 13.22 12.15
CA ILE A 326 -3.08 14.54 12.77
C ILE A 326 -1.98 14.54 13.84
N PRO A 327 -0.90 15.32 13.69
CA PRO A 327 0.13 15.42 14.71
C PRO A 327 -0.44 16.10 15.97
N LEU A 328 -0.02 15.62 17.14
CA LEU A 328 -0.39 16.17 18.44
C LEU A 328 0.80 16.88 19.11
N PRO A 329 0.56 17.83 20.04
CA PRO A 329 1.61 18.68 20.59
C PRO A 329 2.72 17.96 21.37
N ASP A 330 2.45 16.78 21.91
CA ASP A 330 3.42 15.97 22.68
C ASP A 330 4.24 15.02 21.79
N GLY A 331 4.16 15.16 20.47
CA GLY A 331 4.83 14.31 19.50
C GLY A 331 4.09 13.01 19.17
N SER A 332 2.89 12.80 19.74
CA SER A 332 1.99 11.70 19.37
C SER A 332 1.21 12.02 18.09
N GLY A 333 0.44 11.05 17.59
CA GLY A 333 -0.36 11.19 16.38
C GLY A 333 -1.76 10.62 16.55
N LEU A 334 -2.73 11.24 15.88
CA LEU A 334 -4.09 10.75 15.78
C LEU A 334 -4.35 10.29 14.34
N ARG A 335 -4.47 8.97 14.13
CA ARG A 335 -4.96 8.42 12.86
C ARG A 335 -6.48 8.33 12.96
N LEU A 336 -7.20 9.09 12.13
CA LEU A 336 -8.65 9.21 12.23
C LEU A 336 -9.32 9.02 10.88
N THR A 337 -10.38 8.21 10.83
CA THR A 337 -11.23 8.10 9.64
C THR A 337 -12.03 9.40 9.46
N THR A 338 -11.71 10.16 8.40
CA THR A 338 -12.30 11.49 8.17
C THR A 338 -13.28 11.53 7.00
N SER A 339 -13.09 10.65 6.02
CA SER A 339 -13.90 10.57 4.80
C SER A 339 -14.07 9.12 4.33
N LYS A 340 -15.08 8.89 3.51
CA LYS A 340 -15.20 7.68 2.66
C LYS A 340 -14.86 8.05 1.22
N TYR A 341 -14.24 7.14 0.48
CA TYR A 341 -14.00 7.36 -0.95
C TYR A 341 -14.94 6.54 -1.82
N PHE A 342 -15.13 7.02 -3.05
CA PHE A 342 -16.03 6.48 -4.04
C PHE A 342 -15.32 6.44 -5.39
N THR A 343 -15.59 5.38 -6.16
CA THR A 343 -15.06 5.22 -7.52
C THR A 343 -15.69 6.25 -8.47
N PRO A 344 -15.14 6.43 -9.69
CA PRO A 344 -15.70 7.39 -10.66
C PRO A 344 -17.17 7.19 -11.01
N SER A 345 -17.70 5.97 -10.97
CA SER A 345 -19.12 5.65 -11.16
C SER A 345 -20.01 6.03 -9.96
N GLY A 346 -19.41 6.45 -8.85
CA GLY A 346 -20.10 6.80 -7.61
C GLY A 346 -20.33 5.61 -6.67
N GLY A 347 -19.84 4.42 -7.03
CA GLY A 347 -19.90 3.22 -6.18
C GLY A 347 -19.12 3.40 -4.88
N SER A 348 -19.69 2.95 -3.76
CA SER A 348 -18.94 2.78 -2.53
C SER A 348 -18.32 1.40 -2.52
N ILE A 349 -17.04 1.32 -2.15
CA ILE A 349 -16.35 0.04 -2.06
C ILE A 349 -16.20 -0.43 -0.60
N HIS A 350 -16.72 0.35 0.35
CA HIS A 350 -16.59 0.03 1.76
C HIS A 350 -17.34 -1.26 2.10
N GLU A 351 -16.63 -2.24 2.67
CA GLU A 351 -17.13 -3.58 3.00
C GLU A 351 -17.55 -4.44 1.79
N ILE A 352 -17.28 -3.98 0.56
CA ILE A 352 -17.64 -4.68 -0.68
C ILE A 352 -16.38 -5.01 -1.50
N GLY A 353 -15.45 -4.06 -1.62
CA GLY A 353 -14.28 -4.17 -2.49
C GLY A 353 -14.58 -3.91 -3.97
N ILE A 354 -13.57 -4.09 -4.80
CA ILE A 354 -13.61 -4.09 -6.25
C ILE A 354 -13.81 -5.54 -6.69
N THR A 355 -14.96 -5.82 -7.29
CA THR A 355 -15.21 -7.10 -7.95
C THR A 355 -14.37 -7.19 -9.23
N PRO A 356 -13.66 -8.30 -9.50
CA PRO A 356 -12.94 -8.47 -10.75
C PRO A 356 -13.91 -8.55 -11.95
N ASP A 357 -13.43 -8.17 -13.14
CA ASP A 357 -14.15 -8.43 -14.40
C ASP A 357 -14.04 -9.90 -14.80
N ILE A 358 -12.90 -10.53 -14.47
CA ILE A 358 -12.65 -11.94 -14.70
C ILE A 358 -12.20 -12.57 -13.37
N GLU A 359 -13.07 -13.38 -12.76
CA GLU A 359 -12.71 -14.11 -11.55
C GLU A 359 -11.76 -15.26 -11.90
N VAL A 360 -10.57 -15.26 -11.29
CA VAL A 360 -9.58 -16.33 -11.39
C VAL A 360 -9.05 -16.57 -10.00
N LYS A 361 -9.35 -17.72 -9.40
CA LYS A 361 -8.80 -18.07 -8.09
C LYS A 361 -7.34 -18.49 -8.23
N TYR A 362 -6.51 -18.10 -7.27
CA TYR A 362 -5.14 -18.59 -7.21
C TYR A 362 -5.16 -20.09 -6.93
N ILE A 363 -4.47 -20.86 -7.76
CA ILE A 363 -4.31 -22.29 -7.55
C ILE A 363 -2.96 -22.45 -6.86
N VAL A 364 -3.00 -22.83 -5.58
CA VAL A 364 -1.83 -23.41 -4.96
C VAL A 364 -1.71 -24.78 -5.62
N GLU A 365 -0.63 -25.03 -6.34
CA GLU A 365 -0.27 -26.41 -6.66
C GLU A 365 -0.12 -27.12 -5.31
N GLU A 366 -1.13 -27.89 -4.92
CA GLU A 366 -0.91 -28.94 -3.93
C GLU A 366 0.20 -29.77 -4.54
N GLU A 367 1.41 -29.68 -3.97
CA GLU A 367 2.38 -30.76 -4.11
C GLU A 367 1.57 -32.01 -3.77
N THR A 368 1.22 -32.79 -4.80
CA THR A 368 0.49 -34.04 -4.61
C THR A 368 1.20 -34.74 -3.46
N GLU A 369 0.45 -35.05 -2.39
CA GLU A 369 0.87 -35.93 -1.30
C GLU A 369 1.26 -37.30 -1.89
N LYS A 370 2.40 -37.32 -2.59
CA LYS A 370 3.12 -38.50 -3.04
C LYS A 370 3.98 -38.86 -1.85
N ASP A 371 3.40 -39.69 -1.00
CA ASP A 371 4.10 -40.45 0.02
C ASP A 371 5.00 -39.60 0.94
N GLU A 372 4.38 -38.88 1.88
CA GLU A 372 5.04 -38.36 3.12
C GLU A 372 5.53 -39.48 4.07
N LYS A 373 5.81 -40.67 3.51
CA LYS A 373 6.67 -41.65 4.15
C LYS A 373 7.80 -41.96 3.18
N ASP A 374 8.98 -41.50 3.57
CA ASP A 374 10.27 -42.09 3.21
C ASP A 374 11.06 -41.49 2.03
N LEU A 375 10.95 -40.17 1.77
CA LEU A 375 11.99 -39.45 1.01
C LEU A 375 12.50 -38.23 1.79
N GLY A 376 13.65 -38.46 2.42
CA GLY A 376 14.36 -37.59 3.34
C GLY A 376 14.42 -36.10 2.98
N ILE A 377 14.03 -35.31 3.97
CA ILE A 377 14.37 -33.89 4.23
C ILE A 377 15.89 -33.63 4.19
N ASN A 378 16.73 -34.67 4.02
CA ASN A 378 18.17 -34.59 3.87
C ASN A 378 18.68 -34.54 2.42
N LYS A 379 17.84 -34.47 1.38
CA LYS A 379 18.32 -34.34 -0.03
C LYS A 379 18.27 -32.93 -0.63
N VAL A 380 17.80 -31.93 0.12
CA VAL A 380 17.92 -30.51 -0.27
C VAL A 380 19.29 -29.93 0.15
N PHE A 381 20.05 -30.66 0.98
CA PHE A 381 21.37 -30.24 1.46
C PHE A 381 22.55 -30.89 0.74
N ASP A 382 22.34 -31.83 -0.19
CA ASP A 382 23.43 -32.55 -0.88
C ASP A 382 23.76 -32.02 -2.30
N ASP A 383 22.97 -31.09 -2.86
CA ASP A 383 23.22 -30.52 -4.20
C ASP A 383 24.03 -29.20 -4.20
N ILE A 384 24.67 -28.83 -3.08
CA ILE A 384 25.55 -27.64 -2.99
C ILE A 384 27.02 -28.01 -2.67
N GLU A 385 27.38 -29.30 -2.77
CA GLU A 385 28.79 -29.73 -2.76
C GLU A 385 29.20 -30.40 -4.06
N SER A 386 29.12 -29.66 -5.16
CA SER A 386 30.19 -29.70 -6.15
C SER A 386 30.06 -28.46 -7.02
N HIS A 387 31.09 -27.62 -7.03
CA HIS A 387 31.84 -27.26 -8.22
C HIS A 387 32.85 -26.19 -7.81
N ASP A 388 34.10 -26.48 -8.14
CA ASP A 388 35.29 -25.69 -7.87
C ASP A 388 35.15 -24.26 -8.37
N ILE A 389 35.52 -23.30 -7.51
CA ILE A 389 35.67 -21.89 -7.87
C ILE A 389 37.04 -21.75 -8.55
N GLU A 390 37.07 -21.87 -9.88
CA GLU A 390 38.11 -21.23 -10.67
C GLU A 390 37.77 -19.73 -10.86
N ASN A 391 38.77 -18.90 -10.62
CA ASN A 391 38.74 -17.45 -10.83
C ASN A 391 38.49 -17.13 -12.31
N SER A 392 37.44 -16.36 -12.60
CA SER A 392 37.44 -15.45 -13.75
C SER A 392 36.53 -14.25 -13.52
N GLU A 393 36.89 -13.18 -14.21
CA GLU A 393 36.53 -11.79 -13.99
C GLU A 393 35.05 -11.44 -14.28
N ASP A 394 34.53 -10.50 -13.48
CA ASP A 394 33.25 -9.74 -13.56
C ASP A 394 31.90 -10.47 -13.30
N PRO A 395 31.47 -10.61 -12.01
CA PRO A 395 30.32 -11.44 -11.60
C PRO A 395 28.95 -10.73 -11.50
N GLU A 396 28.82 -9.46 -11.87
CA GLU A 396 27.63 -8.65 -11.52
C GLU A 396 26.42 -8.90 -12.44
N LYS A 397 26.64 -9.07 -13.75
CA LYS A 397 25.53 -9.25 -14.70
C LYS A 397 24.95 -10.66 -14.73
N GLU A 398 25.77 -11.68 -14.49
CA GLU A 398 25.32 -13.08 -14.56
C GLU A 398 24.40 -13.47 -13.40
N LYS A 399 24.65 -12.96 -12.18
CA LYS A 399 23.81 -13.25 -11.01
C LYS A 399 22.42 -12.61 -11.10
N GLN A 400 22.36 -11.35 -11.54
CA GLN A 400 21.09 -10.65 -11.73
C GLN A 400 20.27 -11.29 -12.86
N ASN A 401 20.90 -11.62 -13.98
CA ASN A 401 20.24 -12.31 -15.09
C ASN A 401 19.66 -13.68 -14.68
N LYS A 402 20.37 -14.43 -13.83
CA LYS A 402 19.89 -15.72 -13.33
C LYS A 402 18.66 -15.57 -12.43
N LYS A 403 18.68 -14.59 -11.51
CA LYS A 403 17.56 -14.29 -10.62
C LYS A 403 16.32 -13.78 -11.37
N ASP A 404 16.53 -12.96 -12.40
CA ASP A 404 15.46 -12.47 -13.26
C ASP A 404 14.85 -13.61 -14.09
N ALA A 405 15.67 -14.54 -14.59
CA ALA A 405 15.18 -15.74 -15.28
C ALA A 405 14.34 -16.65 -14.37
N GLU A 406 14.80 -16.93 -13.14
CA GLU A 406 14.04 -17.70 -12.14
C GLU A 406 12.73 -17.00 -11.77
N THR A 407 12.76 -15.68 -11.59
CA THR A 407 11.57 -14.88 -11.27
C THR A 407 10.57 -14.92 -12.44
N LYS A 408 11.06 -14.77 -13.68
CA LYS A 408 10.23 -14.87 -14.88
C LYS A 408 9.58 -16.25 -14.99
N GLN A 409 10.33 -17.32 -14.76
CA GLN A 409 9.79 -18.68 -14.79
C GLN A 409 8.66 -18.86 -13.78
N ARG A 410 8.87 -18.45 -12.52
CA ARG A 410 7.83 -18.52 -11.49
C ARG A 410 6.58 -17.70 -11.83
N LEU A 411 6.74 -16.54 -12.46
CA LEU A 411 5.58 -15.76 -12.94
C LEU A 411 4.84 -16.46 -14.08
N LEU A 412 5.54 -17.25 -14.90
CA LEU A 412 4.90 -18.04 -15.95
C LEU A 412 4.23 -19.31 -15.40
N GLU A 413 4.59 -19.77 -14.20
CA GLU A 413 3.89 -20.86 -13.50
C GLU A 413 2.63 -20.35 -12.76
N ASP A 414 2.56 -19.05 -12.46
CA ASP A 414 1.40 -18.43 -11.82
C ASP A 414 0.16 -18.46 -12.72
N ASN A 415 -0.88 -19.16 -12.28
CA ASN A 415 -2.10 -19.37 -13.05
C ASN A 415 -2.87 -18.08 -13.36
N GLN A 416 -2.84 -17.08 -12.46
CA GLN A 416 -3.49 -15.78 -12.68
C GLN A 416 -2.70 -14.93 -13.67
N VAL A 417 -1.36 -14.99 -13.63
CA VAL A 417 -0.51 -14.33 -14.62
C VAL A 417 -0.71 -14.96 -16.00
N GLN A 418 -0.78 -16.30 -16.10
CA GLN A 418 -1.07 -17.00 -17.36
C GLN A 418 -2.46 -16.65 -17.94
N ALA A 419 -3.47 -16.54 -17.08
CA ALA A 419 -4.79 -16.06 -17.49
C ALA A 419 -4.74 -14.62 -18.03
N ALA A 420 -4.01 -13.72 -17.34
CA ALA A 420 -3.84 -12.33 -17.79
C ALA A 420 -3.09 -12.25 -19.12
N ILE A 421 -2.02 -13.03 -19.29
CA ILE A 421 -1.29 -13.17 -20.56
C ILE A 421 -2.26 -13.60 -21.68
N SER A 422 -3.07 -14.63 -21.43
CA SER A 422 -4.03 -15.16 -22.41
C SER A 422 -5.06 -14.12 -22.85
N VAL A 423 -5.58 -13.33 -21.90
CA VAL A 423 -6.50 -12.22 -22.19
C VAL A 423 -5.83 -11.14 -23.05
N LEU A 424 -4.60 -10.73 -22.70
CA LEU A 424 -3.86 -9.75 -23.47
C LEU A 424 -3.53 -10.23 -24.90
N LYS A 425 -3.10 -11.48 -25.06
CA LYS A 425 -2.91 -12.11 -26.38
C LYS A 425 -4.23 -12.12 -27.16
N GLY A 426 -5.34 -12.47 -26.52
CA GLY A 426 -6.68 -12.45 -27.12
C GLY A 426 -7.10 -11.07 -27.63
N ILE A 427 -6.88 -10.01 -26.84
CA ILE A 427 -7.14 -8.61 -27.24
C ILE A 427 -6.34 -8.25 -28.49
N ARG A 428 -5.06 -8.65 -28.56
CA ARG A 428 -4.24 -8.40 -29.75
C ARG A 428 -4.77 -9.12 -30.98
N VAL A 429 -5.21 -10.37 -30.85
CA VAL A 429 -5.83 -11.11 -31.94
C VAL A 429 -7.10 -10.39 -32.43
N TYR A 430 -7.97 -9.99 -31.51
CA TYR A 430 -9.21 -9.27 -31.85
C TYR A 430 -8.94 -7.91 -32.53
N LYS A 431 -7.96 -7.15 -32.05
CA LYS A 431 -7.53 -5.90 -32.70
C LYS A 431 -6.99 -6.15 -34.11
N LYS A 432 -6.20 -7.21 -34.31
CA LYS A 432 -5.68 -7.59 -35.65
C LYS A 432 -6.78 -8.03 -36.62
N LEU A 433 -7.87 -8.63 -36.12
CA LEU A 433 -9.02 -9.04 -36.93
C LEU A 433 -9.89 -7.85 -37.37
N GLY A 434 -9.63 -6.63 -36.91
CA GLY A 434 -10.36 -5.43 -37.33
C GLY A 434 -11.80 -5.34 -36.80
N ILE A 435 -12.16 -6.17 -35.82
CA ILE A 435 -13.52 -6.22 -35.25
C ILE A 435 -13.77 -5.06 -34.28
N SER A 436 -12.74 -4.28 -33.93
CA SER A 436 -12.81 -3.18 -32.95
C SER A 436 -13.23 -1.83 -33.51
N ASP A 437 -13.50 -1.69 -34.82
CA ASP A 437 -14.01 -0.44 -35.37
C ASP A 437 -15.55 -0.41 -35.32
N GLU A 438 -16.10 0.47 -34.46
CA GLU A 438 -17.53 0.82 -34.40
C GLU A 438 -18.12 1.28 -35.75
N SER A 439 -17.30 1.46 -36.80
CA SER A 439 -17.77 1.72 -38.16
C SER A 439 -18.55 0.55 -38.79
N ALA A 440 -18.36 -0.68 -38.31
CA ALA A 440 -19.03 -1.87 -38.83
C ALA A 440 -20.43 -2.11 -38.23
N LEU A 441 -20.74 -1.55 -37.05
CA LEU A 441 -22.09 -1.61 -36.47
C LEU A 441 -23.00 -0.49 -37.01
N ALA A 442 -22.46 0.71 -37.22
CA ALA A 442 -23.22 1.83 -37.79
C ALA A 442 -23.67 1.60 -39.26
N THR A 443 -22.93 0.77 -40.02
CA THR A 443 -23.30 0.44 -41.40
C THR A 443 -24.41 -0.60 -41.51
N LYS A 444 -24.64 -1.45 -40.49
CA LYS A 444 -25.78 -2.38 -40.50
C LYS A 444 -27.11 -1.70 -40.18
N GLU A 445 -27.14 -0.81 -39.18
CA GLU A 445 -28.36 -0.04 -38.87
C GLU A 445 -28.74 0.94 -40.00
N ALA A 446 -27.77 1.50 -40.72
CA ALA A 446 -28.04 2.40 -41.86
C ALA A 446 -28.56 1.67 -43.12
N ILE A 447 -28.35 0.36 -43.23
CA ILE A 447 -28.85 -0.46 -44.36
C ILE A 447 -30.27 -0.97 -44.05
N GLU A 448 -30.56 -1.36 -42.81
CA GLU A 448 -31.87 -1.88 -42.39
C GLU A 448 -32.97 -0.80 -42.36
N VAL A 449 -32.61 0.45 -42.07
CA VAL A 449 -33.54 1.62 -42.12
C VAL A 449 -33.85 2.05 -43.56
N LYS A 450 -32.99 1.72 -44.55
CA LYS A 450 -33.26 2.01 -45.97
C LYS A 450 -34.13 0.97 -46.66
N GLU A 451 -34.15 -0.29 -46.21
CA GLU A 451 -35.04 -1.32 -46.79
C GLU A 451 -36.48 -1.21 -46.26
N THR A 452 -36.68 -0.69 -45.04
CA THR A 452 -38.02 -0.44 -44.50
C THR A 452 -38.70 0.82 -45.05
N ALA A 453 -37.94 1.78 -45.59
CA ALA A 453 -38.49 3.03 -46.15
C ALA A 453 -38.91 2.95 -47.64
N VAL A 454 -38.80 1.79 -48.28
CA VAL A 454 -39.20 1.58 -49.70
C VAL A 454 -40.51 0.78 -49.84
N THR A 455 -41.19 0.49 -48.73
CA THR A 455 -42.48 -0.24 -48.72
C THR A 455 -43.55 0.42 -47.86
N GLU A 456 -43.75 1.73 -48.02
CA GLU A 456 -45.02 2.42 -47.69
C GLU A 456 -45.43 3.39 -48.80
#